data_AF-A0A2S6HWS7-F1
#
_entry.id   AF-A0A2S6HWS7-F1
#
_cell.length_a   1.000
_cell.length_b   1.000
_cell.length_c   1.000
_cell.angle_alpha   90.00
_cell.angle_beta   90.00
_cell.angle_gamma   90.00
#
_symmetry.space_group_name_H-M   'P 1'
#
loop_
_entity.id
_entity.type
_entity.pdbx_description
1 polymer ?
#
loop_
_entity_poly.entity_id
_entity_poly.type
_entity_poly.pdbx_seq_one_letter_code
_entity_poly.pdbx_strand_id
1 'polypeptide(L)'
;MFVDYVNESGTVIRVPKQTPQSIADSISKNLDSADIGVSTEAKVADFIKNNTDATITDFGNKIKSSNGNLLGDIDVATENSLIEVKASISSVKEKQLYKYIDSSKNTYINTGNKQAILYIGEPIDMANPNNVKLLERIKDMGVTVVNDINELKGMIK
;
A
#
# COMPACT_ATOMS: atom_id res chain seq x y z
N MET A 1 19.86 3.72 -7.14
CA MET A 1 20.16 2.26 -7.22
C MET A 1 18.84 1.51 -7.14
N PHE A 2 18.70 0.34 -7.77
CA PHE A 2 17.47 -0.45 -7.78
C PHE A 2 17.75 -1.94 -7.52
N VAL A 3 16.71 -2.71 -7.22
CA VAL A 3 16.70 -4.18 -7.24
C VAL A 3 15.72 -4.61 -8.32
N ASP A 4 16.14 -5.56 -9.15
CA ASP A 4 15.26 -6.18 -10.13
C ASP A 4 14.77 -7.54 -9.60
N TYR A 5 13.48 -7.81 -9.75
CA TYR A 5 12.83 -9.09 -9.50
C TYR A 5 12.12 -9.53 -10.77
N VAL A 6 11.80 -10.81 -10.90
CA VAL A 6 10.94 -11.32 -11.98
C VAL A 6 9.71 -11.93 -11.34
N ASN A 7 8.51 -11.45 -11.69
CA ASN A 7 7.27 -12.08 -11.23
C ASN A 7 6.91 -13.30 -12.09
N GLU A 8 5.88 -14.02 -11.67
CA GLU A 8 5.40 -15.24 -12.33
C GLU A 8 4.99 -15.04 -13.79
N SER A 9 4.57 -13.82 -14.16
CA SER A 9 4.26 -13.47 -15.55
C SER A 9 5.50 -13.23 -16.44
N GLY A 10 6.71 -13.30 -15.88
CA GLY A 10 7.97 -13.01 -16.56
C GLY A 10 8.32 -11.53 -16.65
N THR A 11 7.60 -10.65 -15.95
CA THR A 11 7.87 -9.21 -15.96
C THR A 11 9.01 -8.88 -15.01
N VAL A 12 10.01 -8.15 -15.51
CA VAL A 12 11.09 -7.59 -14.68
C VAL A 12 10.57 -6.37 -13.92
N ILE A 13 10.46 -6.51 -12.60
CA ILE A 13 10.04 -5.47 -11.66
C ILE A 13 11.28 -4.78 -11.11
N ARG A 14 11.41 -3.50 -11.38
CA ARG A 14 12.49 -2.64 -10.91
C ARG A 14 12.02 -1.82 -9.72
N VAL A 15 12.52 -2.16 -8.55
CA VAL A 15 12.22 -1.49 -7.28
C VAL A 15 13.35 -0.51 -6.95
N PRO A 16 13.09 0.82 -6.98
CA PRO A 16 14.07 1.80 -6.51
C PRO A 16 14.43 1.53 -5.05
N LYS A 17 15.73 1.46 -4.73
CA LYS A 17 16.17 1.26 -3.34
C LYS A 17 15.92 2.54 -2.55
N GLN A 18 15.26 2.39 -1.41
CA GLN A 18 15.17 3.42 -0.38
C GLN A 18 16.02 2.99 0.83
N THR A 19 16.74 3.93 1.44
CA THR A 19 17.40 3.72 2.74
C THR A 19 16.43 4.08 3.87
N PRO A 20 16.64 3.56 5.10
CA PRO A 20 15.82 3.95 6.25
C PRO A 20 15.73 5.46 6.45
N GLN A 21 16.84 6.18 6.25
CA GLN A 21 16.85 7.65 6.32
C GLN A 21 15.97 8.29 5.24
N SER A 22 16.10 7.85 3.98
CA SER A 22 15.29 8.42 2.88
C SER A 22 13.79 8.15 3.04
N ILE A 23 13.41 7.02 3.66
CA ILE A 23 12.03 6.70 4.02
C ILE A 23 11.55 7.68 5.09
N ALA A 24 12.31 7.82 6.18
CA ALA A 24 11.95 8.72 7.28
C ALA A 24 11.83 10.18 6.83
N ASP A 25 12.73 10.66 5.97
CA ASP A 25 12.69 12.00 5.40
C ASP A 25 11.45 12.19 4.51
N SER A 26 11.11 11.19 3.70
CA SER A 26 9.95 11.22 2.80
C SER A 26 8.62 11.24 3.58
N ILE A 27 8.51 10.40 4.62
CA ILE A 27 7.35 10.41 5.54
C ILE A 27 7.21 11.78 6.17
N SER A 28 8.28 12.30 6.80
CA SER A 28 8.25 13.58 7.52
C SER A 28 7.86 14.75 6.60
N LYS A 29 8.41 14.77 5.38
CA LYS A 29 8.09 15.78 4.37
C LYS A 29 6.61 15.77 3.96
N ASN A 30 6.00 14.59 3.93
CA ASN A 30 4.66 14.40 3.36
C ASN A 30 3.53 14.49 4.41
N LEU A 31 3.85 14.53 5.71
CA LEU A 31 2.85 14.63 6.81
C LEU A 31 1.89 15.80 6.64
N ASP A 32 2.42 16.96 6.24
CA ASP A 32 1.67 18.21 6.05
C ASP A 32 1.43 18.53 4.57
N SER A 33 1.45 17.51 3.70
CA SER A 33 1.14 17.67 2.28
C SER A 33 -0.28 18.24 2.10
N ALA A 34 -0.42 19.22 1.20
CA ALA A 34 -1.74 19.73 0.78
C ALA A 34 -2.57 18.69 0.01
N ASP A 35 -1.93 17.65 -0.53
CA ASP A 35 -2.61 16.49 -1.09
C ASP A 35 -3.04 15.55 0.06
N ILE A 36 -4.35 15.39 0.21
CA ILE A 36 -4.96 14.60 1.28
C ILE A 36 -4.56 13.12 1.19
N GLY A 37 -4.42 12.56 -0.02
CA GLY A 37 -3.97 11.18 -0.20
C GLY A 37 -2.55 11.00 0.32
N VAL A 38 -1.64 11.85 -0.15
CA VAL A 38 -0.22 11.83 0.24
C VAL A 38 -0.04 12.05 1.74
N SER A 39 -0.77 13.00 2.35
CA SER A 39 -0.69 13.22 3.80
C SER A 39 -1.31 12.08 4.59
N THR A 40 -2.34 11.40 4.09
CA THR A 40 -2.91 10.21 4.74
C THR A 40 -1.93 9.04 4.71
N GLU A 41 -1.27 8.80 3.57
CA GLU A 41 -0.18 7.81 3.46
C GLU A 41 0.92 8.06 4.48
N ALA A 42 1.41 9.31 4.55
CA ALA A 42 2.45 9.70 5.50
C ALA A 42 2.01 9.51 6.96
N LYS A 43 0.77 9.87 7.31
CA LYS A 43 0.22 9.68 8.67
C LYS A 43 0.13 8.21 9.05
N VAL A 44 -0.27 7.33 8.13
CA VAL A 44 -0.29 5.88 8.37
C VAL A 44 1.12 5.35 8.61
N ALA A 45 2.08 5.73 7.75
CA ALA A 45 3.47 5.29 7.88
C ALA A 45 4.12 5.80 9.18
N ASP A 46 3.92 7.08 9.53
CA ASP A 46 4.42 7.67 10.77
C ASP A 46 3.79 7.02 12.00
N PHE A 47 2.47 6.76 11.96
CA PHE A 47 1.79 6.06 13.05
C PHE A 47 2.40 4.68 13.28
N ILE A 48 2.56 3.85 12.24
CA ILE A 48 3.17 2.52 12.35
C ILE A 48 4.57 2.65 12.96
N LYS A 49 5.42 3.50 12.37
CA LYS A 49 6.81 3.72 12.82
C LYS A 49 6.90 4.09 14.31
N ASN A 50 5.95 4.86 14.84
CA ASN A 50 6.00 5.38 16.20
C ASN A 50 5.17 4.55 17.20
N ASN A 51 4.37 3.59 16.75
CA ASN A 51 3.42 2.85 17.60
C ASN A 51 3.48 1.33 17.48
N THR A 52 4.32 0.78 16.61
CA THR A 52 4.58 -0.67 16.49
C THR A 52 6.09 -0.94 16.43
N ASP A 53 6.45 -2.22 16.51
CA ASP A 53 7.84 -2.68 16.32
C ASP A 53 8.18 -2.92 14.83
N ALA A 54 7.22 -2.73 13.93
CA ALA A 54 7.38 -3.00 12.51
C ALA A 54 8.27 -1.93 11.85
N THR A 55 9.22 -2.39 11.04
CA THR A 55 10.04 -1.50 10.22
C THR A 55 9.34 -1.17 8.90
N ILE A 56 9.23 0.12 8.58
CA ILE A 56 8.83 0.57 7.24
C ILE A 56 9.98 0.30 6.27
N THR A 57 9.73 -0.56 5.28
CA THR A 57 10.72 -0.98 4.28
C THR A 57 10.58 -0.24 2.96
N ASP A 58 9.42 0.36 2.70
CA ASP A 58 9.15 1.13 1.48
C ASP A 58 8.03 2.16 1.75
N PHE A 59 8.12 3.34 1.13
CA PHE A 59 7.13 4.41 1.27
C PHE A 59 7.05 5.29 0.01
N GLY A 60 5.83 5.45 -0.53
CA GLY A 60 5.52 6.31 -1.68
C GLY A 60 6.34 6.01 -2.94
N ASN A 61 6.76 4.75 -3.14
CA ASN A 61 7.74 4.38 -4.14
C ASN A 61 7.11 3.91 -5.45
N LYS A 62 7.62 4.41 -6.56
CA LYS A 62 7.08 4.14 -7.89
C LYS A 62 7.79 2.96 -8.52
N ILE A 63 7.09 1.85 -8.64
CA ILE A 63 7.63 0.59 -9.15
C ILE A 63 7.47 0.54 -10.65
N LYS A 64 8.57 0.26 -11.36
CA LYS A 64 8.62 0.30 -12.82
C LYS A 64 9.06 -1.04 -13.40
N SER A 65 8.81 -1.25 -14.68
CA SER A 65 9.44 -2.33 -15.43
C SER A 65 10.88 -1.99 -15.82
N SER A 66 11.63 -2.97 -16.33
CA SER A 66 12.96 -2.75 -16.92
C SER A 66 12.98 -1.68 -18.02
N ASN A 67 11.87 -1.53 -18.74
CA ASN A 67 11.69 -0.56 -19.82
C ASN A 67 11.17 0.80 -19.34
N GLY A 68 11.00 0.98 -18.02
CA GLY A 68 10.62 2.25 -17.40
C GLY A 68 9.11 2.49 -17.29
N ASN A 69 8.26 1.55 -17.72
CA ASN A 69 6.81 1.66 -17.58
C ASN A 69 6.39 1.54 -16.12
N LEU A 70 5.43 2.36 -15.67
CA LEU A 70 4.89 2.26 -14.32
C LEU A 70 4.08 0.97 -14.16
N LEU A 71 4.42 0.16 -13.16
CA LEU A 71 3.68 -1.05 -12.79
C LEU A 71 2.71 -0.77 -11.64
N GLY A 72 3.08 0.14 -10.74
CA GLY A 72 2.27 0.59 -9.62
C GLY A 72 3.11 1.37 -8.62
N ASP A 73 2.45 1.95 -7.63
CA ASP A 73 3.09 2.63 -6.51
C ASP A 73 2.93 1.77 -5.24
N ILE A 74 3.92 1.79 -4.35
CA ILE A 74 3.81 1.23 -3.00
C ILE A 74 3.60 2.40 -2.05
N ASP A 75 2.41 2.51 -1.47
CA ASP A 75 2.07 3.59 -0.54
C ASP A 75 2.87 3.41 0.76
N VAL A 76 2.69 2.25 1.43
CA VAL A 76 3.47 1.86 2.62
C VAL A 76 3.76 0.35 2.57
N ALA A 77 4.99 -0.05 2.89
CA ALA A 77 5.36 -1.45 3.09
C ALA A 77 6.09 -1.66 4.41
N THR A 78 5.80 -2.80 5.05
CA THR A 78 6.61 -3.37 6.13
C THR A 78 7.26 -4.66 5.65
N GLU A 79 7.99 -5.36 6.52
CA GLU A 79 8.51 -6.70 6.22
C GLU A 79 7.41 -7.69 5.80
N ASN A 80 6.23 -7.61 6.42
CA ASN A 80 5.16 -8.61 6.25
C ASN A 80 3.92 -8.09 5.51
N SER A 81 3.81 -6.79 5.23
CA SER A 81 2.59 -6.20 4.68
C SER A 81 2.86 -5.18 3.57
N LEU A 82 1.95 -5.11 2.61
CA LEU A 82 1.80 -4.00 1.66
C LEU A 82 0.46 -3.32 1.95
N ILE A 83 0.50 -2.04 2.25
CA ILE A 83 -0.66 -1.28 2.70
C ILE A 83 -0.98 -0.26 1.61
N GLU A 84 -2.08 -0.47 0.89
CA GLU A 84 -2.70 0.56 0.07
C GLU A 84 -3.47 1.50 0.98
N VAL A 85 -3.23 2.81 0.88
CA VAL A 85 -3.87 3.81 1.72
C VAL A 85 -4.81 4.65 0.87
N LYS A 86 -6.01 4.88 1.39
CA LYS A 86 -6.98 5.80 0.80
C LYS A 86 -7.55 6.70 1.88
N ALA A 87 -7.62 8.00 1.60
CA ALA A 87 -8.26 8.95 2.50
C ALA A 87 -9.72 8.57 2.77
N SER A 88 -10.42 8.08 1.75
CA SER A 88 -11.85 7.75 1.84
C SER A 88 -12.22 6.59 0.92
N ILE A 89 -13.39 5.99 1.17
CA ILE A 89 -13.89 4.88 0.35
C ILE A 89 -14.15 5.28 -1.10
N SER A 90 -14.51 6.55 -1.37
CA SER A 90 -14.72 7.06 -2.74
C SER A 90 -13.43 7.11 -3.56
N SER A 91 -12.28 7.09 -2.91
CA SER A 91 -10.96 7.07 -3.55
C SER A 91 -10.48 5.66 -3.86
N VAL A 92 -11.16 4.62 -3.36
CA VAL A 92 -10.77 3.23 -3.55
C VAL A 92 -10.96 2.81 -5.00
N LYS A 93 -9.89 2.29 -5.60
CA LYS A 93 -9.88 1.74 -6.96
C LYS A 93 -9.53 0.26 -6.88
N GLU A 94 -10.53 -0.60 -6.87
CA GLU A 94 -10.39 -2.07 -6.76
C GLU A 94 -9.31 -2.64 -7.68
N LYS A 95 -9.26 -2.18 -8.94
CA LYS A 95 -8.28 -2.62 -9.93
C LYS A 95 -6.82 -2.36 -9.54
N GLN A 96 -6.53 -1.34 -8.71
CA GLN A 96 -5.18 -1.08 -8.24
C GLN A 96 -4.68 -2.16 -7.29
N LEU A 97 -5.57 -2.83 -6.55
CA LEU A 97 -5.20 -3.85 -5.56
C LEU A 97 -4.65 -5.13 -6.21
N TYR A 98 -5.00 -5.42 -7.47
CA TYR A 98 -4.48 -6.59 -8.19
C TYR A 98 -2.95 -6.61 -8.25
N LYS A 99 -2.29 -5.45 -8.21
CA LYS A 99 -0.82 -5.34 -8.15
C LYS A 99 -0.22 -6.05 -6.93
N TYR A 100 -1.00 -6.30 -5.88
CA TYR A 100 -0.55 -6.97 -4.66
C TYR A 100 -0.99 -8.42 -4.51
N ILE A 101 -2.03 -8.86 -5.23
CA ILE A 101 -2.68 -10.15 -4.97
C ILE A 101 -2.76 -11.10 -6.18
N ASP A 102 -2.66 -10.60 -7.40
CA ASP A 102 -2.87 -11.41 -8.60
C ASP A 102 -1.54 -11.65 -9.32
N SER A 103 -0.86 -12.74 -8.95
CA SER A 103 0.46 -13.10 -9.48
C SER A 103 0.48 -13.37 -10.99
N SER A 104 -0.68 -13.62 -11.59
CA SER A 104 -0.82 -13.81 -13.03
C SER A 104 -0.65 -12.50 -13.83
N LYS A 105 -0.76 -11.34 -13.19
CA LYS A 105 -0.66 -10.02 -13.85
C LYS A 105 0.79 -9.60 -14.03
N ASN A 106 1.07 -8.99 -15.18
CA ASN A 106 2.35 -8.30 -15.42
C ASN A 106 2.62 -7.15 -14.44
N THR A 107 1.57 -6.54 -13.90
CA THR A 107 1.64 -5.49 -12.87
C THR A 107 1.74 -6.03 -11.45
N TYR A 108 1.84 -7.34 -11.24
CA TYR A 108 2.02 -7.90 -9.90
C TYR A 108 3.40 -7.52 -9.35
N ILE A 109 3.44 -6.78 -8.23
CA ILE A 109 4.67 -6.25 -7.62
C ILE A 109 4.95 -6.80 -6.22
N ASN A 110 4.07 -7.64 -5.66
CA ASN A 110 4.25 -8.25 -4.34
C ASN A 110 5.18 -9.47 -4.38
N THR A 111 6.46 -9.24 -4.62
CA THR A 111 7.47 -10.30 -4.80
C THR A 111 7.81 -11.07 -3.52
N GLY A 112 7.39 -10.57 -2.35
CA GLY A 112 7.63 -11.21 -1.05
C GLY A 112 6.44 -11.95 -0.46
N ASN A 113 5.34 -12.10 -1.22
CA ASN A 113 4.08 -12.66 -0.74
C ASN A 113 3.60 -12.04 0.60
N LYS A 114 3.77 -10.71 0.71
CA LYS A 114 3.34 -9.93 1.87
C LYS A 114 1.82 -9.87 1.93
N GLN A 115 1.24 -9.72 3.12
CA GLN A 115 -0.18 -9.49 3.27
C GLN A 115 -0.59 -8.17 2.60
N ALA A 116 -1.61 -8.20 1.74
CA ALA A 116 -2.19 -7.00 1.16
C ALA A 116 -3.26 -6.42 2.11
N ILE A 117 -3.10 -5.15 2.48
CA ILE A 117 -4.02 -4.41 3.35
C ILE A 117 -4.50 -3.18 2.58
N LEU A 118 -5.80 -2.90 2.66
CA LEU A 118 -6.38 -1.62 2.27
C LEU A 118 -6.77 -0.87 3.55
N TYR A 119 -6.12 0.26 3.81
CA TYR A 119 -6.50 1.18 4.87
C TYR A 119 -7.35 2.33 4.30
N ILE A 120 -8.51 2.59 4.92
CA ILE A 120 -9.39 3.70 4.59
C ILE A 120 -9.42 4.66 5.79
N GLY A 121 -9.07 5.93 5.60
CA GLY A 121 -8.92 6.88 6.70
C GLY A 121 -10.23 7.46 7.24
N GLU A 122 -11.18 7.76 6.36
CA GLU A 122 -12.47 8.33 6.73
C GLU A 122 -13.48 7.24 7.12
N PRO A 123 -14.41 7.52 8.05
CA PRO A 123 -15.51 6.61 8.37
C PRO A 123 -16.30 6.18 7.14
N ILE A 124 -16.61 4.90 7.05
CA ILE A 124 -17.38 4.34 5.93
C ILE A 124 -18.88 4.34 6.28
N ASP A 125 -19.70 4.92 5.40
CA ASP A 125 -21.15 4.77 5.47
C ASP A 125 -21.56 3.34 5.07
N MET A 126 -21.84 2.51 6.08
CA MET A 126 -22.29 1.13 5.91
C MET A 126 -23.78 0.99 5.59
N ALA A 127 -24.57 2.08 5.64
CA ALA A 127 -25.95 2.07 5.16
C ALA A 127 -26.02 2.12 3.62
N ASN A 128 -24.95 2.57 2.96
CA ASN A 128 -24.85 2.58 1.51
C ASN A 128 -24.48 1.18 0.97
N PRO A 129 -25.38 0.50 0.24
CA PRO A 129 -25.14 -0.86 -0.25
C PRO A 129 -24.01 -0.96 -1.27
N ASN A 130 -23.67 0.14 -1.97
CA ASN A 130 -22.53 0.13 -2.90
C ASN A 130 -21.19 0.06 -2.17
N ASN A 131 -21.09 0.71 -1.00
CA ASN A 131 -19.91 0.63 -0.14
C ASN A 131 -19.74 -0.81 0.37
N VAL A 132 -20.81 -1.40 0.91
CA VAL A 132 -20.80 -2.79 1.41
C VAL A 132 -20.35 -3.76 0.31
N LYS A 133 -20.97 -3.69 -0.87
CA LYS A 133 -20.61 -4.55 -2.02
C LYS A 133 -19.17 -4.36 -2.47
N LEU A 134 -18.63 -3.14 -2.43
CA LEU A 134 -17.23 -2.88 -2.77
C LEU A 134 -16.29 -3.55 -1.76
N LEU A 135 -16.56 -3.39 -0.47
CA LEU A 135 -15.74 -3.99 0.60
C LEU A 135 -15.80 -5.52 0.56
N GLU A 136 -16.97 -6.11 0.30
CA GLU A 136 -17.13 -7.56 0.12
C GLU A 136 -16.26 -8.07 -1.02
N ARG A 137 -16.32 -7.46 -2.20
CA ARG A 137 -15.47 -7.88 -3.34
C ARG A 137 -13.98 -7.79 -3.01
N ILE A 138 -13.56 -6.70 -2.35
CA ILE A 138 -12.15 -6.53 -1.96
C ILE A 138 -11.71 -7.60 -0.96
N LYS A 139 -12.58 -7.96 -0.01
CA LYS A 139 -12.31 -9.05 0.95
C LYS A 139 -12.29 -10.41 0.28
N ASP A 140 -13.19 -10.68 -0.66
CA ASP A 140 -13.24 -11.92 -1.44
C ASP A 140 -11.99 -12.12 -2.30
N MET A 141 -11.35 -11.02 -2.72
CA MET A 141 -10.05 -11.02 -3.39
C MET A 141 -8.86 -11.36 -2.47
N GLY A 142 -9.09 -11.51 -1.16
CA GLY A 142 -8.05 -11.81 -0.16
C GLY A 142 -7.34 -10.58 0.42
N VAL A 143 -7.84 -9.37 0.16
CA VAL A 143 -7.29 -8.13 0.74
C VAL A 143 -7.94 -7.88 2.10
N THR A 144 -7.12 -7.61 3.13
CA THR A 144 -7.67 -7.18 4.41
C THR A 144 -8.05 -5.71 4.38
N VAL A 145 -9.28 -5.37 4.78
CA VAL A 145 -9.75 -3.97 4.79
C VAL A 145 -9.81 -3.48 6.23
N VAL A 146 -9.18 -2.33 6.48
CA VAL A 146 -9.07 -1.70 7.80
C VAL A 146 -9.57 -0.25 7.71
N ASN A 147 -10.41 0.16 8.66
CA ASN A 147 -10.94 1.54 8.74
C ASN A 147 -10.65 2.22 10.08
N ASP A 148 -9.85 1.58 10.93
CA ASP A 148 -9.40 2.12 12.22
C ASP A 148 -7.88 1.91 12.36
N ILE A 149 -7.16 2.97 12.76
CA ILE A 149 -5.69 2.93 12.84
C ILE A 149 -5.18 2.03 13.99
N ASN A 150 -5.97 1.82 15.05
CA ASN A 150 -5.62 0.90 16.13
C ASN A 150 -5.87 -0.56 15.73
N GLU A 151 -6.87 -0.83 14.89
CA GLU A 151 -7.01 -2.14 14.24
C GLU A 151 -5.78 -2.42 13.38
N LEU A 152 -5.34 -1.45 12.58
CA LEU A 152 -4.10 -1.56 11.80
C LEU A 152 -2.90 -1.86 12.71
N LYS A 153 -2.77 -1.16 13.84
CA LYS A 153 -1.73 -1.41 14.86
C LYS A 153 -1.70 -2.87 15.31
N GLY A 154 -2.86 -3.47 15.59
CA GLY A 154 -2.95 -4.85 16.07
C GLY A 154 -2.60 -5.89 15.01
N MET A 155 -2.69 -5.51 13.73
CA MET A 155 -2.35 -6.37 12.60
C MET A 155 -0.86 -6.30 12.22
N ILE A 156 -0.27 -5.11 12.30
CA ILE A 156 1.10 -4.85 11.88
C ILE A 156 2.07 -5.32 12.98
N LYS A 157 2.89 -6.31 12.65
CA LYS A 157 3.95 -6.87 13.49
C LYS A 157 5.31 -6.49 12.94
#